data_AF-A0AAE0HMZ5-F1
#
_entry.id   AF-A0AAE0HMZ5-F1
#
_cell.length_a   1.000
_cell.length_b   1.000
_cell.length_c   1.000
_cell.angle_alpha   90.00
_cell.angle_beta   90.00
_cell.angle_gamma   90.00
#
_symmetry.space_group_name_H-M   'P 1'
#
loop_
_entity.id
_entity.type
_entity.pdbx_description
1 polymer ?
#
loop_
_entity_poly.entity_id
_entity_poly.type
_entity_poly.pdbx_seq_one_letter_code
_entity_poly.pdbx_strand_id
1 'polypeptide(L)'
;MASQKKPYKPKAKKAKKPESTTAMFPDLHEDIENALSAEGTIITPKPTFNPTEDHEERIAAKETYIMGRFQCRNRTCPKKGWGSKKIFIVIQRFPDNGYNAVVFKQCCSICEELGIMRINENSYCGATGSQGSALAHHLRQHLAWRVHTTVRNPSSPSSAQALAAIGVQLTLGDWDDTAALAAALAGCDKLFLCLLPDFSDPTRELRQARVLVWLAWEAGVRQVVASTSLGVFTLEDESEMAVGAGGGPAFFMANYLETKVARYPEPRERGTWTTAMTAEAKLALIDHADIAAFHDRTFGLAGDSEMLMVQETLDALGGGGGGGAGRPFKAVFITDEEIAEKQRTSNVFTDSQVSLRYAANSYPWLLEDQQPKGIQRRWWPDPIQSVDHPQLSCNRGNPLEKNLPTQHAPIQAGTNITAYYVPPKCPPNFNQPTESLAPEFQDPHPPMRCMGPEYSWVHSTGPLLAYMAACNGPCDEFNPEGEKVWFKIYESGLKNGGELNEWGQRIDVASSQGWDQMTFANQGWSITIPKNLKPGNYLIRHEIIMIELMPPQLYPECAHLTVTGDGNELPGEEYLVSFPGAYSLEDPGLAISGDLYSPKGHSTYNYTIPGPAVWTGEK
;
A
#
# COMPACT_ATOMS: atom_id res chain seq x y z
N MET A 1 4.84 82.02 -10.79
CA MET A 1 4.51 81.21 -11.98
C MET A 1 5.09 79.81 -11.76
N ALA A 2 4.28 78.76 -11.87
CA ALA A 2 4.71 77.39 -11.59
C ALA A 2 5.48 76.78 -12.77
N SER A 3 6.65 76.20 -12.51
CA SER A 3 7.46 75.53 -13.53
C SER A 3 6.84 74.17 -13.89
N GLN A 4 6.26 74.07 -15.09
CA GLN A 4 5.68 72.84 -15.62
C GLN A 4 6.75 71.75 -15.78
N LYS A 5 6.62 70.63 -15.07
CA LYS A 5 7.42 69.42 -15.31
C LYS A 5 6.89 68.71 -16.56
N LYS A 6 7.76 68.38 -17.51
CA LYS A 6 7.40 67.62 -18.72
C LYS A 6 6.87 66.22 -18.34
N PRO A 7 5.82 65.71 -19.02
CA PRO A 7 5.25 64.40 -18.71
C PRO A 7 6.19 63.26 -19.13
N TYR A 8 6.33 62.28 -18.24
CA TYR A 8 7.07 61.04 -18.50
C TYR A 8 6.32 60.17 -19.52
N LYS A 9 6.96 59.86 -20.66
CA LYS A 9 6.47 58.86 -21.62
C LYS A 9 7.02 57.48 -21.23
N PRO A 10 6.17 56.49 -20.86
CA PRO A 10 6.63 55.14 -20.62
C PRO A 10 7.23 54.53 -21.90
N LYS A 11 8.38 53.86 -21.79
CA LYS A 11 8.90 53.06 -22.90
C LYS A 11 7.92 51.92 -23.20
N ALA A 12 7.47 51.81 -24.46
CA ALA A 12 6.61 50.72 -24.89
C ALA A 12 7.30 49.37 -24.58
N LYS A 13 6.62 48.50 -23.83
CA LYS A 13 7.07 47.12 -23.64
C LYS A 13 7.07 46.45 -25.02
N LYS A 14 8.21 45.89 -25.46
CA LYS A 14 8.24 45.02 -26.64
C LYS A 14 7.20 43.92 -26.43
N ALA A 15 6.29 43.75 -27.40
CA ALA A 15 5.37 42.63 -27.39
C ALA A 15 6.20 41.33 -27.35
N LYS A 16 5.90 40.43 -26.40
CA LYS A 16 6.43 39.07 -26.46
C LYS A 16 5.89 38.43 -27.75
N LYS A 17 6.75 37.73 -28.50
CA LYS A 17 6.26 36.83 -29.56
C LYS A 17 5.23 35.87 -28.94
N PRO A 18 4.12 35.54 -29.63
CA PRO A 18 3.27 34.45 -29.21
C PRO A 18 4.11 33.17 -29.16
N GLU A 19 3.93 32.38 -28.10
CA GLU A 19 4.74 31.19 -27.87
C GLU A 19 4.16 29.99 -28.62
N SER A 20 5.02 29.20 -29.28
CA SER A 20 4.56 28.08 -30.10
C SER A 20 3.80 27.04 -29.27
N THR A 21 2.62 26.66 -29.74
CA THR A 21 1.75 25.63 -29.16
C THR A 21 2.29 24.21 -29.41
N THR A 22 3.29 24.06 -30.27
CA THR A 22 3.98 22.81 -30.58
C THR A 22 5.40 22.81 -30.04
N ALA A 23 6.01 21.63 -29.96
CA ALA A 23 7.44 21.42 -29.75
C ALA A 23 7.94 20.29 -30.65
N MET A 24 9.24 20.26 -30.89
CA MET A 24 9.96 19.10 -31.40
C MET A 24 11.17 18.85 -30.49
N PHE A 25 11.73 17.64 -30.55
CA PHE A 25 12.81 17.19 -29.68
C PHE A 25 13.98 16.65 -30.52
N PRO A 26 14.78 17.52 -31.18
CA PRO A 26 15.88 17.10 -32.04
C PRO A 26 16.93 16.25 -31.31
N ASP A 27 17.13 16.49 -30.01
CA ASP A 27 18.12 15.78 -29.19
C ASP A 27 17.81 14.27 -29.04
N LEU A 28 16.56 13.83 -29.32
CA LEU A 28 16.17 12.41 -29.32
C LEU A 28 16.42 11.72 -30.68
N HIS A 29 16.99 12.43 -31.66
CA HIS A 29 17.22 11.89 -32.99
C HIS A 29 18.15 10.67 -32.99
N GLU A 30 19.24 10.71 -32.20
CA GLU A 30 20.21 9.62 -32.06
C GLU A 30 19.57 8.37 -31.42
N ASP A 31 18.71 8.54 -30.41
CA ASP A 31 17.96 7.44 -29.79
C ASP A 31 17.01 6.78 -30.80
N ILE A 32 16.37 7.56 -31.68
CA ILE A 32 15.50 7.06 -32.76
C ILE A 32 16.32 6.34 -33.83
N GLU A 33 17.49 6.85 -34.24
CA GLU A 33 18.41 6.13 -35.14
C GLU A 33 18.81 4.76 -34.56
N ASN A 34 19.16 4.74 -33.27
CA ASN A 34 19.59 3.53 -32.57
C ASN A 34 18.46 2.51 -32.46
N ALA A 35 17.24 2.94 -32.10
CA ALA A 35 16.07 2.06 -32.03
C ALA A 35 15.74 1.42 -33.38
N LEU A 36 15.71 2.22 -34.46
CA LEU A 36 15.45 1.72 -35.82
C LEU A 36 16.55 0.77 -36.32
N SER A 37 17.80 0.96 -35.88
CA SER A 37 18.93 0.08 -36.20
C SER A 37 18.88 -1.24 -35.41
N ALA A 38 18.37 -1.23 -34.18
CA ALA A 38 18.27 -2.40 -33.30
C ALA A 38 17.24 -3.43 -33.77
N GLU A 39 16.20 -3.01 -34.50
CA GLU A 39 15.22 -3.92 -35.13
C GLU A 39 15.78 -4.66 -36.38
N GLY A 40 17.08 -4.53 -36.68
CA GLY A 40 17.71 -5.18 -37.83
C GLY A 40 17.35 -4.56 -39.19
N THR A 41 16.62 -3.45 -39.19
CA THR A 41 16.19 -2.77 -40.42
C THR A 41 17.30 -1.84 -40.92
N ILE A 42 17.97 -2.21 -42.02
CA ILE A 42 18.96 -1.36 -42.68
C ILE A 42 18.24 -0.24 -43.46
N ILE A 43 17.91 0.85 -42.78
CA ILE A 43 17.29 2.02 -43.40
C ILE A 43 18.34 2.84 -44.14
N THR A 44 18.28 2.87 -45.47
CA THR A 44 19.16 3.66 -46.34
C THR A 44 18.37 4.52 -47.34
N PRO A 45 18.65 5.84 -47.46
CA PRO A 45 19.57 6.62 -46.62
C PRO A 45 19.11 6.66 -45.15
N LYS A 46 20.06 6.91 -44.22
CA LYS A 46 19.75 7.05 -42.80
C LYS A 46 18.65 8.10 -42.59
N PRO A 47 17.76 7.93 -41.60
CA PRO A 47 16.75 8.95 -41.30
C PRO A 47 17.45 10.22 -40.82
N THR A 48 16.99 11.40 -41.24
CA THR A 48 17.58 12.68 -40.81
C THR A 48 16.55 13.56 -40.14
N PHE A 49 16.91 14.29 -39.08
CA PHE A 49 15.96 15.19 -38.43
C PHE A 49 15.79 16.49 -39.23
N ASN A 50 14.57 16.81 -39.64
CA ASN A 50 14.21 18.07 -40.29
C ASN A 50 13.64 19.06 -39.26
N PRO A 51 14.33 20.19 -38.94
CA PRO A 51 13.86 21.16 -37.94
C PRO A 51 12.73 22.08 -38.43
N THR A 52 12.33 21.98 -39.70
CA THR A 52 11.35 22.87 -40.31
C THR A 52 9.94 22.63 -39.77
N GLU A 53 9.28 23.71 -39.31
CA GLU A 53 7.85 23.74 -38.95
C GLU A 53 6.93 23.90 -40.17
N ASP A 54 7.47 24.23 -41.35
CA ASP A 54 6.72 24.30 -42.61
C ASP A 54 6.18 22.93 -43.02
N HIS A 55 5.02 22.91 -43.66
CA HIS A 55 4.29 21.70 -44.07
C HIS A 55 4.19 21.55 -45.59
N GLU A 56 4.63 22.53 -46.38
CA GLU A 56 4.53 22.48 -47.86
C GLU A 56 5.43 21.41 -48.49
N GLU A 57 6.60 21.13 -47.90
CA GLU A 57 7.57 20.13 -48.41
C GLU A 57 7.33 18.69 -47.88
N ARG A 58 6.25 18.48 -47.12
CA ARG A 58 5.98 17.19 -46.45
C ARG A 58 5.40 16.16 -47.41
N ILE A 59 6.10 15.03 -47.57
CA ILE A 59 5.66 13.89 -48.41
C ILE A 59 4.54 13.08 -47.73
N ALA A 60 4.65 12.84 -46.42
CA ALA A 60 3.65 12.06 -45.68
C ALA A 60 3.55 12.49 -44.20
N ALA A 61 2.45 12.12 -43.55
CA ALA A 61 2.23 12.35 -42.12
C ALA A 61 1.57 11.12 -41.48
N LYS A 62 1.88 10.87 -40.20
CA LYS A 62 1.17 9.91 -39.36
C LYS A 62 0.81 10.57 -38.03
N GLU A 63 -0.48 10.55 -37.72
CA GLU A 63 -1.03 10.96 -36.43
C GLU A 63 -0.95 9.80 -35.44
N THR A 64 -0.50 10.07 -34.21
CA THR A 64 -0.50 9.12 -33.10
C THR A 64 -0.44 9.87 -31.76
N TYR A 65 -0.21 9.16 -30.67
CA TYR A 65 -0.15 9.72 -29.32
C TYR A 65 1.08 9.21 -28.57
N ILE A 66 1.62 10.06 -27.68
CA ILE A 66 2.64 9.69 -26.69
C ILE A 66 2.16 10.02 -25.28
N MET A 67 2.81 9.45 -24.27
CA MET A 67 2.62 9.81 -22.87
C MET A 67 3.70 10.80 -22.43
N GLY A 68 3.40 11.64 -21.44
CA GLY A 68 4.39 12.58 -20.90
C GLY A 68 3.86 13.42 -19.75
N ARG A 69 4.75 14.17 -19.09
CA ARG A 69 4.39 15.08 -17.99
C ARG A 69 4.57 16.54 -18.41
N PHE A 70 3.69 17.40 -17.89
CA PHE A 70 3.76 18.84 -18.05
C PHE A 70 3.96 19.53 -16.69
N GLN A 71 4.84 20.53 -16.65
CA GLN A 71 5.00 21.45 -15.53
C GLN A 71 4.25 22.75 -15.82
N CYS A 72 3.50 23.24 -14.83
CA CYS A 72 2.79 24.51 -14.94
C CYS A 72 3.79 25.68 -14.86
N ARG A 73 3.69 26.61 -15.81
CA ARG A 73 4.55 27.81 -15.86
C ARG A 73 4.18 28.87 -14.85
N ASN A 74 2.89 28.98 -14.54
CA ASN A 74 2.41 29.96 -13.59
C ASN A 74 2.81 29.53 -12.17
N ARG A 75 3.85 30.18 -11.64
CA ARG A 75 4.36 29.87 -10.29
C ARG A 75 3.32 30.09 -9.19
N THR A 76 2.33 30.97 -9.40
CA THR A 76 1.23 31.22 -8.46
C THR A 76 0.00 30.33 -8.69
N CYS A 77 -0.03 29.51 -9.74
CA CYS A 77 -1.10 28.51 -9.93
C CYS A 77 -0.99 27.41 -8.86
N PRO A 78 -2.11 26.94 -8.27
CA PRO A 78 -2.07 25.83 -7.30
C PRO A 78 -1.63 24.50 -7.93
N LYS A 79 -2.00 24.22 -9.18
CA LYS A 79 -1.60 23.00 -9.91
C LYS A 79 -0.21 23.18 -10.52
N LYS A 80 0.81 22.59 -9.88
CA LYS A 80 2.22 22.71 -10.29
C LYS A 80 2.62 21.86 -11.51
N GLY A 81 1.85 20.83 -11.85
CA GLY A 81 2.05 19.98 -13.02
C GLY A 81 0.92 18.98 -13.22
N TRP A 82 1.00 18.19 -14.30
CA TRP A 82 0.08 17.08 -14.57
C TRP A 82 0.75 16.02 -15.45
N GLY A 83 0.33 14.76 -15.28
CA GLY A 83 0.59 13.70 -16.26
C GLY A 83 -0.44 13.77 -17.38
N SER A 84 -0.02 13.49 -18.60
CA SER A 84 -0.89 13.39 -19.77
C SER A 84 -0.73 12.02 -20.41
N LYS A 85 -1.77 11.20 -20.25
CA LYS A 85 -1.84 9.82 -20.77
C LYS A 85 -2.09 9.77 -22.29
N LYS A 86 -2.29 10.93 -22.94
CA LYS A 86 -2.58 11.04 -24.38
C LYS A 86 -2.20 12.44 -24.88
N ILE A 87 -0.96 12.59 -25.32
CA ILE A 87 -0.44 13.80 -25.98
C ILE A 87 -0.47 13.53 -27.47
N PHE A 88 -1.20 14.34 -28.24
CA PHE A 88 -1.28 14.20 -29.70
C PHE A 88 0.07 14.57 -30.34
N ILE A 89 0.51 13.74 -31.29
CA ILE A 89 1.69 14.01 -32.10
C ILE A 89 1.43 13.74 -33.58
N VAL A 90 2.18 14.44 -34.42
CA VAL A 90 2.23 14.20 -35.86
C VAL A 90 3.67 13.93 -36.26
N ILE A 91 3.95 12.71 -36.69
CA ILE A 91 5.23 12.33 -37.30
C ILE A 91 5.15 12.70 -38.78
N GLN A 92 6.07 13.52 -39.27
CA GLN A 92 6.10 14.01 -40.65
C GLN A 92 7.31 13.44 -41.38
N ARG A 93 7.14 13.08 -42.66
CA ARG A 93 8.20 12.59 -43.55
C ARG A 93 8.44 13.56 -44.70
N PHE A 94 9.71 13.77 -45.01
CA PHE A 94 10.26 14.67 -46.02
C PHE A 94 11.11 13.87 -47.04
N PRO A 95 11.65 14.52 -48.10
CA PRO A 95 12.63 13.90 -49.00
C PRO A 95 13.87 13.37 -48.27
N ASP A 96 14.66 12.53 -48.95
CA ASP A 96 15.95 12.00 -48.46
C ASP A 96 15.91 11.33 -47.08
N ASN A 97 14.76 10.74 -46.75
CA ASN A 97 14.45 10.14 -45.45
C ASN A 97 14.50 11.13 -44.26
N GLY A 98 14.31 12.42 -44.54
CA GLY A 98 14.05 13.42 -43.52
C GLY A 98 12.74 13.15 -42.76
N TYR A 99 12.73 13.38 -41.45
CA TYR A 99 11.54 13.30 -40.62
C TYR A 99 11.53 14.37 -39.53
N ASN A 100 10.34 14.66 -39.00
CA ASN A 100 10.20 15.35 -37.71
C ASN A 100 9.07 14.71 -36.89
N ALA A 101 8.97 15.11 -35.62
CA ALA A 101 7.85 14.75 -34.76
C ALA A 101 7.32 16.00 -34.05
N VAL A 102 6.16 16.47 -34.49
CA VAL A 102 5.48 17.64 -33.93
C VAL A 102 4.64 17.20 -32.74
N VAL A 103 4.99 17.69 -31.55
CA VAL A 103 4.32 17.36 -30.28
C VAL A 103 3.47 18.54 -29.82
N PHE A 104 2.18 18.29 -29.58
CA PHE A 104 1.23 19.34 -29.23
C PHE A 104 1.21 19.56 -27.70
N LYS A 105 1.52 20.78 -27.27
CA LYS A 105 1.52 21.14 -25.84
C LYS A 105 0.10 21.26 -25.31
N GLN A 106 -0.05 21.05 -24.00
CA GLN A 106 -1.34 21.18 -23.31
C GLN A 106 -1.33 22.38 -22.35
N CYS A 107 -2.50 22.97 -22.13
CA CYS A 107 -2.69 24.04 -21.15
C CYS A 107 -2.99 23.48 -19.75
N CYS A 108 -2.62 24.23 -18.71
CA CYS A 108 -2.99 23.91 -17.35
C CYS A 108 -4.50 24.06 -17.14
N SER A 109 -5.18 23.02 -16.65
CA SER A 109 -6.65 23.03 -16.42
C SER A 109 -7.15 23.98 -15.31
N ILE A 110 -6.30 24.86 -14.77
CA ILE A 110 -6.66 25.84 -13.72
C ILE A 110 -6.31 27.26 -14.14
N CYS A 111 -5.10 27.49 -14.64
CA CYS A 111 -4.64 28.83 -15.01
C CYS A 111 -4.48 29.03 -16.52
N GLU A 112 -4.86 28.05 -17.35
CA GLU A 112 -4.86 28.04 -18.82
C GLU A 112 -3.51 28.28 -19.53
N GLU A 113 -2.48 28.65 -18.77
CA GLU A 113 -1.09 28.78 -19.21
C GLU A 113 -0.52 27.46 -19.77
N LEU A 114 0.25 27.58 -20.84
CA LEU A 114 0.81 26.46 -21.59
C LEU A 114 1.86 25.71 -20.77
N GLY A 115 1.76 24.38 -20.68
CA GLY A 115 2.67 23.55 -19.92
C GLY A 115 4.08 23.46 -20.54
N ILE A 116 5.09 23.33 -19.68
CA ILE A 116 6.43 22.86 -20.11
C ILE A 116 6.40 21.34 -20.10
N MET A 117 6.46 20.72 -21.27
CA MET A 117 6.60 19.27 -21.38
C MET A 117 7.97 18.81 -20.90
N ARG A 118 8.04 17.67 -20.23
CA ARG A 118 9.28 16.92 -19.96
C ARG A 118 9.14 15.49 -20.46
N ILE A 119 10.24 15.00 -21.03
CA ILE A 119 10.48 13.62 -21.48
C ILE A 119 11.79 13.19 -20.80
N ASN A 120 11.94 11.89 -20.48
CA ASN A 120 13.06 11.21 -19.80
C ASN A 120 12.94 11.12 -18.26
N GLU A 121 13.13 9.91 -17.72
CA GLU A 121 13.23 9.59 -16.27
C GLU A 121 14.41 8.61 -16.05
N ASN A 122 15.09 8.66 -14.88
CA ASN A 122 16.21 7.78 -14.51
C ASN A 122 15.81 6.77 -13.40
N SER A 123 16.33 5.55 -13.44
CA SER A 123 15.96 4.46 -12.52
C SER A 123 17.14 3.56 -12.13
N TYR A 124 17.11 3.02 -10.91
CA TYR A 124 17.97 1.93 -10.45
C TYR A 124 17.13 0.66 -10.23
N CYS A 125 17.65 -0.52 -10.61
CA CYS A 125 17.05 -1.82 -10.30
C CYS A 125 18.11 -2.90 -10.05
N GLY A 126 17.75 -3.94 -9.29
CA GLY A 126 18.59 -5.14 -9.10
C GLY A 126 18.62 -6.04 -10.35
N ALA A 127 19.34 -5.64 -11.39
CA ALA A 127 19.06 -6.08 -12.75
C ALA A 127 19.50 -7.51 -13.12
N THR A 128 20.37 -8.18 -12.35
CA THR A 128 20.87 -9.53 -12.74
C THR A 128 19.93 -10.69 -12.40
N GLY A 129 18.83 -10.44 -11.66
CA GLY A 129 17.77 -11.42 -11.40
C GLY A 129 16.72 -11.44 -12.51
N SER A 130 15.81 -12.43 -12.53
CA SER A 130 14.81 -12.53 -13.61
C SER A 130 13.89 -11.31 -13.68
N GLN A 131 13.34 -10.84 -12.56
CA GLN A 131 12.45 -9.67 -12.55
C GLN A 131 13.20 -8.38 -12.92
N GLY A 132 14.35 -8.13 -12.27
CA GLY A 132 15.16 -6.94 -12.54
C GLY A 132 15.74 -6.89 -13.96
N SER A 133 16.06 -8.04 -14.57
CA SER A 133 16.55 -8.11 -15.94
C SER A 133 15.43 -7.81 -16.94
N ALA A 134 14.26 -8.44 -16.78
CA ALA A 134 13.09 -8.14 -17.60
C ALA A 134 12.70 -6.65 -17.51
N LEU A 135 12.72 -6.07 -16.31
CA LEU A 135 12.50 -4.64 -16.09
C LEU A 135 13.59 -3.79 -16.76
N ALA A 136 14.88 -4.11 -16.60
CA ALA A 136 15.96 -3.37 -17.24
C ALA A 136 15.84 -3.40 -18.77
N HIS A 137 15.55 -4.56 -19.37
CA HIS A 137 15.26 -4.68 -20.80
C HIS A 137 14.06 -3.82 -21.20
N HIS A 138 12.92 -3.93 -20.51
CA HIS A 138 11.71 -3.17 -20.82
C HIS A 138 11.94 -1.65 -20.75
N LEU A 139 12.54 -1.16 -19.66
CA LEU A 139 12.84 0.26 -19.44
C LEU A 139 13.83 0.82 -20.47
N ARG A 140 14.83 0.04 -20.89
CA ARG A 140 15.78 0.44 -21.94
C ARG A 140 15.17 0.40 -23.33
N GLN A 141 14.40 -0.64 -23.67
CA GLN A 141 13.93 -0.91 -25.03
C GLN A 141 12.64 -0.17 -25.39
N HIS A 142 11.73 0.05 -24.44
CA HIS A 142 10.42 0.67 -24.71
C HIS A 142 10.27 2.09 -24.17
N LEU A 143 10.95 2.44 -23.08
CA LEU A 143 10.84 3.76 -22.45
C LEU A 143 12.10 4.63 -22.58
N ALA A 144 13.21 4.08 -23.10
CA ALA A 144 14.52 4.75 -23.22
C ALA A 144 15.08 5.33 -21.91
N TRP A 145 14.65 4.82 -20.75
CA TRP A 145 15.12 5.30 -19.45
C TRP A 145 16.59 4.96 -19.22
N ARG A 146 17.28 5.74 -18.37
CA ARG A 146 18.60 5.32 -17.88
C ARG A 146 18.39 4.33 -16.74
N VAL A 147 19.06 3.19 -16.82
CA VAL A 147 18.95 2.10 -15.84
C VAL A 147 20.31 1.86 -15.20
N HIS A 148 20.36 1.87 -13.88
CA HIS A 148 21.54 1.62 -13.06
C HIS A 148 21.36 0.31 -12.27
N THR A 149 22.43 -0.43 -12.01
CA THR A 149 22.42 -1.65 -11.17
C THR A 149 23.77 -1.86 -10.50
N THR A 150 23.80 -2.51 -9.33
CA THR A 150 25.02 -3.18 -8.86
C THR A 150 25.16 -4.58 -9.49
N VAL A 151 26.40 -5.06 -9.62
CA VAL A 151 26.74 -6.41 -10.08
C VAL A 151 27.91 -6.98 -9.28
N ARG A 152 27.77 -8.24 -8.82
CA ARG A 152 28.84 -8.98 -8.13
C ARG A 152 29.95 -9.50 -9.04
N ASN A 153 29.61 -9.78 -10.31
CA ASN A 153 30.56 -10.26 -11.31
C ASN A 153 30.27 -9.57 -12.67
N PRO A 154 30.98 -8.48 -13.00
CA PRO A 154 30.78 -7.72 -14.24
C PRO A 154 31.16 -8.52 -15.49
N SER A 155 31.97 -9.57 -15.34
CA SER A 155 32.40 -10.45 -16.44
C SER A 155 31.42 -11.58 -16.75
N SER A 156 30.26 -11.65 -16.09
CA SER A 156 29.23 -12.66 -16.36
C SER A 156 28.57 -12.44 -17.73
N PRO A 157 28.73 -13.34 -18.72
CA PRO A 157 28.23 -13.10 -20.08
C PRO A 157 26.70 -13.08 -20.16
N SER A 158 26.04 -13.98 -19.43
CA SER A 158 24.58 -14.17 -19.45
C SER A 158 23.79 -13.23 -18.54
N SER A 159 24.44 -12.27 -17.87
CA SER A 159 23.77 -11.29 -17.02
C SER A 159 24.39 -9.90 -17.15
N ALA A 160 25.52 -9.65 -16.50
CA ALA A 160 26.17 -8.34 -16.49
C ALA A 160 26.52 -7.83 -17.90
N GLN A 161 27.18 -8.64 -18.74
CA GLN A 161 27.58 -8.19 -20.08
C GLN A 161 26.37 -7.97 -21.01
N ALA A 162 25.32 -8.78 -20.89
CA ALA A 162 24.07 -8.60 -21.63
C ALA A 162 23.36 -7.28 -21.24
N LEU A 163 23.33 -6.94 -19.95
CA LEU A 163 22.77 -5.67 -19.45
C LEU A 163 23.61 -4.46 -19.89
N ALA A 164 24.94 -4.57 -19.86
CA ALA A 164 25.82 -3.53 -20.40
C ALA A 164 25.59 -3.29 -21.91
N ALA A 165 25.35 -4.35 -22.69
CA ALA A 165 25.11 -4.26 -24.13
C ALA A 165 23.82 -3.49 -24.48
N ILE A 166 22.80 -3.48 -23.62
CA ILE A 166 21.59 -2.63 -23.78
C ILE A 166 21.74 -1.23 -23.14
N GLY A 167 22.92 -0.89 -22.62
CA GLY A 167 23.21 0.42 -22.03
C GLY A 167 22.78 0.60 -20.56
N VAL A 168 22.66 -0.50 -19.80
CA VAL A 168 22.52 -0.43 -18.32
C VAL A 168 23.88 -0.06 -17.70
N GLN A 169 23.88 0.90 -16.77
CA GLN A 169 25.08 1.28 -16.03
C GLN A 169 25.34 0.29 -14.90
N LEU A 170 26.52 -0.34 -14.93
CA LEU A 170 26.92 -1.34 -13.95
C LEU A 170 27.88 -0.75 -12.92
N THR A 171 27.60 -0.94 -11.64
CA THR A 171 28.53 -0.67 -10.54
C THR A 171 28.99 -2.00 -9.92
N LEU A 172 30.29 -2.21 -9.75
CA LEU A 172 30.81 -3.40 -9.05
C LEU A 172 30.46 -3.32 -7.56
N GLY A 173 29.77 -4.34 -7.04
CA GLY A 173 29.40 -4.44 -5.63
C GLY A 173 28.23 -5.39 -5.40
N ASP A 174 27.90 -5.66 -4.14
CA ASP A 174 26.67 -6.33 -3.73
C ASP A 174 25.75 -5.36 -2.96
N TRP A 175 24.86 -5.88 -2.11
CA TRP A 175 23.92 -5.08 -1.33
C TRP A 175 24.34 -4.90 0.14
N ASP A 176 25.48 -5.48 0.53
CA ASP A 176 26.16 -5.18 1.79
C ASP A 176 27.23 -4.08 1.58
N ASP A 177 27.70 -3.87 0.34
CA ASP A 177 28.56 -2.75 -0.07
C ASP A 177 27.80 -1.42 -0.21
N THR A 178 27.66 -0.69 0.91
CA THR A 178 27.05 0.64 0.97
C THR A 178 27.65 1.68 0.01
N ALA A 179 28.94 1.60 -0.32
CA ALA A 179 29.60 2.56 -1.20
C ALA A 179 29.24 2.31 -2.67
N ALA A 180 29.23 1.03 -3.09
CA ALA A 180 28.74 0.64 -4.41
C ALA A 180 27.25 0.97 -4.60
N LEU A 181 26.42 0.74 -3.57
CA LEU A 181 25.01 1.12 -3.58
C LEU A 181 24.81 2.62 -3.75
N ALA A 182 25.50 3.45 -2.94
CA ALA A 182 25.41 4.91 -3.04
C ALA A 182 25.87 5.43 -4.41
N ALA A 183 26.96 4.87 -4.95
CA ALA A 183 27.46 5.22 -6.28
C ALA A 183 26.46 4.85 -7.40
N ALA A 184 25.79 3.70 -7.30
CA ALA A 184 24.82 3.26 -8.30
C ALA A 184 23.49 4.02 -8.23
N LEU A 185 23.05 4.43 -7.03
CA LEU A 185 21.84 5.23 -6.80
C LEU A 185 22.00 6.70 -7.21
N ALA A 186 23.22 7.21 -7.33
CA ALA A 186 23.50 8.61 -7.66
C ALA A 186 22.83 9.05 -8.98
N GLY A 187 21.95 10.05 -8.89
CA GLY A 187 21.23 10.61 -10.05
C GLY A 187 20.02 9.80 -10.54
N CYS A 188 19.57 8.80 -9.78
CA CYS A 188 18.32 8.07 -10.04
C CYS A 188 17.12 8.79 -9.41
N ASP A 189 15.99 8.85 -10.13
CA ASP A 189 14.72 9.37 -9.58
C ASP A 189 13.87 8.25 -8.95
N LYS A 190 14.15 6.98 -9.29
CA LYS A 190 13.40 5.78 -8.85
C LYS A 190 14.30 4.61 -8.47
N LEU A 191 13.81 3.77 -7.57
CA LEU A 191 14.43 2.52 -7.11
C LEU A 191 13.43 1.35 -7.25
N PHE A 192 13.84 0.27 -7.92
CA PHE A 192 13.18 -1.04 -7.87
C PHE A 192 13.98 -2.04 -7.04
N LEU A 193 13.34 -2.57 -6.00
CA LEU A 193 13.82 -3.61 -5.09
C LEU A 193 13.15 -4.95 -5.42
N CYS A 194 13.95 -6.00 -5.49
CA CYS A 194 13.51 -7.38 -5.53
C CYS A 194 14.54 -8.15 -4.73
N LEU A 195 14.40 -8.12 -3.41
CA LEU A 195 15.34 -8.75 -2.50
C LEU A 195 15.17 -10.28 -2.53
N LEU A 196 16.06 -10.99 -1.86
CA LEU A 196 16.00 -12.44 -1.70
C LEU A 196 16.30 -12.78 -0.23
N PRO A 197 15.54 -13.68 0.40
CA PRO A 197 15.82 -14.13 1.74
C PRO A 197 17.13 -14.92 1.79
N ASP A 198 17.95 -14.65 2.80
CA ASP A 198 19.10 -15.46 3.15
C ASP A 198 18.67 -16.50 4.19
N PHE A 199 18.53 -17.76 3.76
CA PHE A 199 18.11 -18.86 4.63
C PHE A 199 19.13 -19.22 5.73
N SER A 200 20.32 -18.60 5.74
CA SER A 200 21.33 -18.75 6.79
C SER A 200 21.42 -17.54 7.73
N ASP A 201 20.91 -16.37 7.32
CA ASP A 201 20.74 -15.17 8.15
C ASP A 201 19.42 -14.48 7.77
N PRO A 202 18.28 -14.84 8.41
CA PRO A 202 16.97 -14.29 8.06
C PRO A 202 16.90 -12.77 8.24
N THR A 203 17.80 -12.16 9.01
CA THR A 203 17.83 -10.70 9.23
C THR A 203 18.61 -9.94 8.14
N ARG A 204 19.34 -10.64 7.26
CA ARG A 204 20.16 -10.02 6.20
C ARG A 204 19.32 -9.24 5.19
N GLU A 205 18.20 -9.79 4.75
CA GLU A 205 17.29 -9.15 3.79
C GLU A 205 16.76 -7.81 4.35
N LEU A 206 16.32 -7.81 5.61
CA LEU A 206 15.83 -6.61 6.31
C LEU A 206 16.92 -5.55 6.47
N ARG A 207 18.16 -5.95 6.81
CA ARG A 207 19.30 -5.01 6.86
C ARG A 207 19.59 -4.38 5.49
N GLN A 208 19.60 -5.18 4.43
CA GLN A 208 19.81 -4.70 3.06
C GLN A 208 18.69 -3.76 2.61
N ALA A 209 17.42 -4.08 2.92
CA ALA A 209 16.27 -3.22 2.66
C ALA A 209 16.41 -1.84 3.31
N ARG A 210 16.65 -1.80 4.63
CA ARG A 210 16.82 -0.55 5.40
C ARG A 210 17.95 0.32 4.84
N VAL A 211 19.10 -0.29 4.54
CA VAL A 211 20.27 0.41 3.97
C VAL A 211 19.97 0.95 2.56
N LEU A 212 19.36 0.15 1.69
CA LEU A 212 19.00 0.57 0.33
C LEU A 212 18.00 1.73 0.30
N VAL A 213 16.97 1.67 1.16
CA VAL A 213 15.96 2.74 1.26
C VAL A 213 16.57 4.02 1.82
N TRP A 214 17.43 3.93 2.84
CA TRP A 214 18.15 5.09 3.39
C TRP A 214 19.10 5.73 2.36
N LEU A 215 19.91 4.94 1.66
CA LEU A 215 20.80 5.43 0.61
C LEU A 215 20.04 6.04 -0.58
N ALA A 216 18.87 5.49 -0.92
CA ALA A 216 18.02 6.04 -1.96
C ALA A 216 17.46 7.41 -1.57
N TRP A 217 17.04 7.57 -0.31
CA TRP A 217 16.59 8.85 0.23
C TRP A 217 17.69 9.92 0.20
N GLU A 218 18.90 9.58 0.66
CA GLU A 218 20.10 10.45 0.57
C GLU A 218 20.45 10.81 -0.90
N ALA A 219 20.32 9.87 -1.83
CA ALA A 219 20.54 10.10 -3.27
C ALA A 219 19.44 10.94 -3.94
N GLY A 220 18.34 11.28 -3.24
CA GLY A 220 17.23 12.07 -3.75
C GLY A 220 16.21 11.28 -4.59
N VAL A 221 16.22 9.94 -4.48
CA VAL A 221 15.21 9.05 -5.10
C VAL A 221 13.83 9.41 -4.55
N ARG A 222 12.84 9.56 -5.44
CA ARG A 222 11.50 10.06 -5.10
C ARG A 222 10.44 8.98 -5.07
N GLN A 223 10.81 7.75 -5.42
CA GLN A 223 9.88 6.64 -5.60
C GLN A 223 10.63 5.32 -5.44
N VAL A 224 10.21 4.54 -4.46
CA VAL A 224 10.69 3.17 -4.23
C VAL A 224 9.57 2.20 -4.61
N VAL A 225 9.95 1.08 -5.20
CA VAL A 225 9.08 -0.01 -5.65
C VAL A 225 9.70 -1.28 -5.11
N ALA A 226 8.98 -2.08 -4.33
CA ALA A 226 9.47 -3.41 -3.97
C ALA A 226 8.56 -4.48 -4.59
N SER A 227 9.19 -5.49 -5.18
CA SER A 227 8.54 -6.76 -5.51
C SER A 227 8.48 -7.60 -4.24
N THR A 228 7.29 -7.72 -3.67
CA THR A 228 6.98 -8.54 -2.49
C THR A 228 6.12 -9.73 -2.87
N SER A 229 6.00 -10.71 -1.98
CA SER A 229 5.05 -11.83 -2.12
C SER A 229 4.36 -12.12 -0.79
N LEU A 230 3.02 -12.23 -0.77
CA LEU A 230 2.33 -12.75 0.41
C LEU A 230 2.79 -14.19 0.70
N GLY A 231 3.24 -14.43 1.94
CA GLY A 231 3.72 -15.73 2.42
C GLY A 231 5.10 -15.72 3.08
N VAL A 232 5.86 -14.62 3.00
CA VAL A 232 7.20 -14.49 3.64
C VAL A 232 7.17 -13.64 4.92
N PHE A 233 6.06 -12.92 5.18
CA PHE A 233 5.88 -12.04 6.34
C PHE A 233 5.57 -12.74 7.67
N THR A 234 6.05 -13.98 7.87
CA THR A 234 5.99 -14.70 9.16
C THR A 234 7.39 -14.92 9.72
N LEU A 235 8.20 -13.87 9.71
CA LEU A 235 9.42 -13.72 10.50
C LEU A 235 9.33 -12.39 11.25
N GLU A 236 9.81 -12.39 12.48
CA GLU A 236 9.44 -11.44 13.53
C GLU A 236 9.99 -10.00 13.30
N ASP A 237 9.18 -9.03 13.72
CA ASP A 237 9.44 -7.61 13.99
C ASP A 237 9.80 -6.58 12.89
N GLU A 238 8.94 -5.55 12.89
CA GLU A 238 9.20 -4.11 12.72
C GLU A 238 10.06 -3.61 11.54
N SER A 239 9.41 -2.93 10.58
CA SER A 239 9.72 -1.56 10.11
C SER A 239 9.42 -1.41 8.61
N GLU A 240 8.32 -0.73 8.24
CA GLU A 240 8.10 -0.34 6.84
C GLU A 240 7.81 1.16 6.69
N MET A 241 8.76 1.84 6.04
CA MET A 241 8.39 2.94 5.13
C MET A 241 7.58 2.33 3.98
N ALA A 242 6.37 2.85 3.74
CA ALA A 242 5.37 2.29 2.82
C ALA A 242 5.93 1.53 1.61
N VAL A 243 5.97 0.20 1.72
CA VAL A 243 6.16 -0.70 0.60
C VAL A 243 4.81 -0.95 -0.06
N GLY A 244 4.74 -0.77 -1.38
CA GLY A 244 3.54 -1.10 -2.15
C GLY A 244 3.35 -2.62 -2.25
N ALA A 245 2.77 -3.24 -1.24
CA ALA A 245 2.44 -4.66 -1.24
C ALA A 245 1.41 -4.95 -2.36
N GLY A 246 1.80 -5.78 -3.33
CA GLY A 246 0.96 -6.13 -4.48
C GLY A 246 1.24 -7.54 -4.96
N GLY A 247 0.27 -8.44 -4.74
CA GLY A 247 0.31 -9.83 -5.19
C GLY A 247 0.05 -10.83 -4.07
N GLY A 248 -0.97 -11.66 -4.25
CA GLY A 248 -1.07 -12.94 -3.55
C GLY A 248 0.12 -13.86 -3.89
N PRO A 249 0.20 -15.07 -3.30
CA PRO A 249 1.29 -16.00 -3.58
C PRO A 249 1.30 -16.43 -5.07
N ALA A 250 2.15 -15.77 -5.86
CA ALA A 250 2.26 -15.97 -7.30
C ALA A 250 3.46 -16.87 -7.65
N PHE A 251 3.24 -17.85 -8.53
CA PHE A 251 4.29 -18.70 -9.07
C PHE A 251 4.87 -18.07 -10.34
N PHE A 252 6.14 -17.68 -10.28
CA PHE A 252 6.85 -17.23 -11.48
C PHE A 252 6.97 -18.37 -12.50
N MET A 253 6.41 -18.21 -13.69
CA MET A 253 6.49 -19.22 -14.77
C MET A 253 7.94 -19.62 -15.09
N ALA A 254 8.87 -18.66 -14.98
CA ALA A 254 10.31 -18.88 -15.14
C ALA A 254 10.91 -19.93 -14.18
N ASN A 255 10.25 -20.31 -13.08
CA ASN A 255 10.73 -21.39 -12.21
C ASN A 255 10.64 -22.78 -12.86
N TYR A 256 9.74 -22.94 -13.83
CA TYR A 256 9.50 -24.20 -14.57
C TYR A 256 10.33 -24.31 -15.86
N LEU A 257 11.18 -23.32 -16.16
CA LEU A 257 12.09 -23.30 -17.30
C LEU A 257 13.53 -23.64 -16.88
N GLU A 258 14.35 -24.14 -17.80
CA GLU A 258 15.77 -24.36 -17.55
C GLU A 258 16.52 -23.02 -17.37
N THR A 259 17.49 -22.90 -16.46
CA THR A 259 18.03 -23.94 -15.56
C THR A 259 17.28 -24.08 -14.23
N LYS A 260 16.28 -23.22 -13.97
CA LYS A 260 15.57 -23.14 -12.68
C LYS A 260 14.77 -24.41 -12.36
N VAL A 261 14.25 -25.10 -13.38
CA VAL A 261 13.48 -26.34 -13.27
C VAL A 261 14.29 -27.49 -12.65
N ALA A 262 15.63 -27.43 -12.68
CA ALA A 262 16.50 -28.39 -11.98
C ALA A 262 16.28 -28.43 -10.45
N ARG A 263 15.62 -27.40 -9.86
CA ARG A 263 15.21 -27.38 -8.45
C ARG A 263 13.96 -28.22 -8.16
N TYR A 264 13.30 -28.75 -9.19
CA TYR A 264 12.11 -29.62 -9.07
C TYR A 264 12.40 -31.00 -9.68
N PRO A 265 13.27 -31.82 -9.05
CA PRO A 265 13.69 -33.11 -9.59
C PRO A 265 12.53 -34.10 -9.70
N GLU A 266 11.56 -34.07 -8.79
CA GLU A 266 10.44 -35.02 -8.80
C GLU A 266 9.53 -34.85 -10.04
N PRO A 267 9.03 -33.65 -10.40
CA PRO A 267 8.36 -33.44 -11.69
C PRO A 267 9.24 -33.88 -12.86
N ARG A 268 10.49 -33.39 -12.91
CA ARG A 268 11.44 -33.62 -14.02
C ARG A 268 11.72 -35.11 -14.29
N GLU A 269 11.91 -35.90 -13.24
CA GLU A 269 12.33 -37.30 -13.34
C GLU A 269 11.13 -38.27 -13.33
N ARG A 270 10.17 -38.05 -12.42
CA ARG A 270 9.08 -38.99 -12.14
C ARG A 270 7.80 -38.67 -12.89
N GLY A 271 7.64 -37.43 -13.37
CA GLY A 271 6.37 -36.95 -13.91
C GLY A 271 5.30 -36.74 -12.84
N THR A 272 5.70 -36.67 -11.56
CA THR A 272 4.80 -36.40 -10.44
C THR A 272 5.23 -35.15 -9.69
N TRP A 273 4.26 -34.39 -9.19
CA TRP A 273 4.52 -33.29 -8.26
C TRP A 273 3.82 -33.58 -6.93
N THR A 274 4.59 -34.03 -5.94
CA THR A 274 4.11 -34.19 -4.57
C THR A 274 4.00 -32.81 -3.92
N THR A 275 2.79 -32.45 -3.47
CA THR A 275 2.48 -31.09 -3.00
C THR A 275 1.60 -31.10 -1.76
N ALA A 276 1.83 -30.15 -0.85
CA ALA A 276 0.95 -29.89 0.30
C ALA A 276 -0.32 -29.11 -0.06
N MET A 277 -0.44 -28.60 -1.28
CA MET A 277 -1.66 -27.91 -1.76
C MET A 277 -2.84 -28.88 -1.90
N THR A 278 -4.07 -28.37 -2.04
CA THR A 278 -5.25 -29.20 -2.39
C THR A 278 -5.37 -29.40 -3.90
N ALA A 279 -6.25 -30.31 -4.33
CA ALA A 279 -6.58 -30.44 -5.76
C ALA A 279 -7.33 -29.22 -6.29
N GLU A 280 -8.02 -28.52 -5.39
CA GLU A 280 -8.81 -27.33 -5.64
C GLU A 280 -8.01 -26.02 -5.50
N ALA A 281 -6.73 -26.08 -5.11
CA ALA A 281 -5.88 -24.90 -5.00
C ALA A 281 -5.60 -24.31 -6.39
N LYS A 282 -5.94 -23.03 -6.56
CA LYS A 282 -5.66 -22.27 -7.78
C LYS A 282 -4.33 -21.54 -7.65
N LEU A 283 -3.50 -21.63 -8.68
CA LEU A 283 -2.18 -21.02 -8.75
C LEU A 283 -2.27 -19.77 -9.63
N ALA A 284 -1.94 -18.62 -9.07
CA ALA A 284 -1.66 -17.43 -9.85
C ALA A 284 -0.28 -17.61 -10.52
N LEU A 285 -0.28 -17.83 -11.83
CA LEU A 285 0.95 -17.89 -12.62
C LEU A 285 1.21 -16.52 -13.24
N ILE A 286 2.44 -16.04 -13.14
CA ILE A 286 2.84 -14.77 -13.76
C ILE A 286 4.19 -14.92 -14.46
N ASP A 287 4.30 -14.36 -15.66
CA ASP A 287 5.59 -14.21 -16.33
C ASP A 287 6.30 -12.95 -15.82
N HIS A 288 7.60 -13.08 -15.55
CA HIS A 288 8.48 -11.95 -15.20
C HIS A 288 8.51 -10.82 -16.25
N ALA A 289 8.20 -11.10 -17.51
CA ALA A 289 8.03 -10.09 -18.56
C ALA A 289 6.77 -9.24 -18.36
N ASP A 290 5.68 -9.84 -17.88
CA ASP A 290 4.44 -9.11 -17.60
C ASP A 290 4.58 -8.21 -16.37
N ILE A 291 5.34 -8.65 -15.35
CA ILE A 291 5.71 -7.81 -14.20
C ILE A 291 6.45 -6.55 -14.69
N ALA A 292 7.43 -6.72 -15.57
CA ALA A 292 8.17 -5.60 -16.16
C ALA A 292 7.27 -4.63 -16.94
N ALA A 293 6.26 -5.14 -17.67
CA ALA A 293 5.29 -4.33 -18.40
C ALA A 293 4.23 -3.66 -17.50
N PHE A 294 3.91 -4.24 -16.34
CA PHE A 294 2.91 -3.69 -15.41
C PHE A 294 3.37 -2.37 -14.77
N HIS A 295 4.68 -2.23 -14.53
CA HIS A 295 5.28 -1.07 -13.87
C HIS A 295 5.23 0.25 -14.69
N ASP A 296 4.80 0.23 -15.95
CA ASP A 296 4.59 1.42 -16.79
C ASP A 296 3.28 2.19 -16.44
N ARG A 297 2.22 1.48 -16.04
CA ARG A 297 0.84 2.01 -16.04
C ARG A 297 0.41 2.71 -14.75
N THR A 298 1.25 3.58 -14.19
CA THR A 298 1.16 4.02 -12.77
C THR A 298 1.49 2.85 -11.82
N PHE A 299 1.81 3.12 -10.55
CA PHE A 299 1.97 2.06 -9.55
C PHE A 299 0.59 1.53 -9.13
N GLY A 300 0.02 0.69 -10.00
CA GLY A 300 -1.25 0.00 -9.84
C GLY A 300 -1.07 -1.50 -9.67
N LEU A 301 -2.07 -2.13 -9.07
CA LEU A 301 -2.06 -3.52 -8.61
C LEU A 301 -2.18 -4.52 -9.76
N ALA A 302 -1.37 -5.58 -9.74
CA ALA A 302 -1.50 -6.71 -10.68
C ALA A 302 -2.60 -7.67 -10.21
N GLY A 303 -3.77 -7.63 -10.87
CA GLY A 303 -4.94 -8.45 -10.54
C GLY A 303 -5.43 -9.42 -11.62
N ASP A 304 -4.89 -9.35 -12.85
CA ASP A 304 -5.48 -9.98 -14.05
C ASP A 304 -4.77 -11.27 -14.53
N SER A 305 -4.13 -12.05 -13.65
CA SER A 305 -3.54 -13.36 -14.02
C SER A 305 -4.58 -14.47 -14.03
N GLU A 306 -4.63 -15.30 -15.08
CA GLU A 306 -5.44 -16.52 -15.10
C GLU A 306 -5.05 -17.46 -13.96
N MET A 307 -6.04 -17.88 -13.16
CA MET A 307 -5.85 -18.74 -12.00
C MET A 307 -6.25 -20.19 -12.32
N LEU A 308 -5.25 -21.06 -12.51
CA LEU A 308 -5.43 -22.47 -12.86
C LEU A 308 -5.30 -23.39 -11.64
N MET A 309 -6.07 -24.47 -11.57
CA MET A 309 -5.90 -25.51 -10.54
C MET A 309 -4.51 -26.17 -10.63
N VAL A 310 -4.04 -26.83 -9.56
CA VAL A 310 -2.72 -27.49 -9.56
C VAL A 310 -2.55 -28.48 -10.72
N GLN A 311 -3.55 -29.30 -11.03
CA GLN A 311 -3.47 -30.26 -12.14
C GLN A 311 -3.58 -29.56 -13.50
N GLU A 312 -4.45 -28.56 -13.65
CA GLU A 312 -4.57 -27.76 -14.88
C GLU A 312 -3.27 -27.02 -15.22
N THR A 313 -2.57 -26.52 -14.19
CA THR A 313 -1.22 -25.94 -14.31
C THR A 313 -0.22 -26.97 -14.84
N LEU A 314 -0.23 -28.19 -14.29
CA LEU A 314 0.63 -29.28 -14.73
C LEU A 314 0.32 -29.73 -16.16
N ASP A 315 -0.95 -29.73 -16.56
CA ASP A 315 -1.41 -30.07 -17.91
C ASP A 315 -0.99 -28.97 -18.92
N ALA A 316 -1.11 -27.69 -18.56
CA ALA A 316 -0.63 -26.57 -19.36
C ALA A 316 0.90 -26.61 -19.54
N LEU A 317 1.66 -26.87 -18.47
CA LEU A 317 3.12 -27.05 -18.53
C LEU A 317 3.53 -28.30 -19.33
N GLY A 318 2.73 -29.36 -19.30
CA GLY A 318 2.94 -30.58 -20.11
C GLY A 318 2.59 -30.41 -21.59
N GLY A 319 1.62 -29.55 -21.92
CA GLY A 319 1.14 -29.30 -23.28
C GLY A 319 1.89 -28.20 -24.04
N GLY A 320 2.52 -27.24 -23.35
CA GLY A 320 3.16 -26.07 -23.96
C GLY A 320 4.48 -26.33 -24.70
N GLY A 321 4.99 -27.56 -24.70
CA GLY A 321 6.23 -27.94 -25.37
C GLY A 321 6.05 -28.12 -26.89
N GLY A 322 6.34 -27.07 -27.67
CA GLY A 322 6.29 -27.14 -29.13
C GLY A 322 7.19 -28.26 -29.71
N GLY A 323 6.56 -29.28 -30.29
CA GLY A 323 7.25 -30.28 -31.12
C GLY A 323 7.83 -31.51 -30.39
N GLY A 324 7.18 -32.01 -29.33
CA GLY A 324 7.53 -33.31 -28.74
C GLY A 324 6.40 -33.86 -27.88
N ALA A 325 6.21 -35.18 -27.85
CA ALA A 325 5.14 -35.81 -27.06
C ALA A 325 5.36 -35.54 -25.56
N GLY A 326 4.62 -34.58 -25.01
CA GLY A 326 4.68 -34.22 -23.59
C GLY A 326 4.34 -35.40 -22.70
N ARG A 327 5.19 -35.65 -21.69
CA ARG A 327 4.87 -36.63 -20.64
C ARG A 327 3.81 -36.01 -19.73
N PRO A 328 2.67 -36.66 -19.48
CA PRO A 328 1.66 -36.11 -18.59
C PRO A 328 2.24 -36.01 -17.18
N PHE A 329 2.15 -34.81 -16.59
CA PHE A 329 2.51 -34.58 -15.20
C PHE A 329 1.29 -34.85 -14.30
N LYS A 330 1.51 -35.43 -13.11
CA LYS A 330 0.43 -35.74 -12.17
C LYS A 330 0.70 -35.12 -10.79
N ALA A 331 -0.28 -34.39 -10.26
CA ALA A 331 -0.23 -33.94 -8.87
C ALA A 331 -0.44 -35.12 -7.90
N VAL A 332 0.33 -35.12 -6.80
CA VAL A 332 0.19 -36.06 -5.69
C VAL A 332 -0.01 -35.24 -4.42
N PHE A 333 -1.26 -35.16 -3.97
CA PHE A 333 -1.65 -34.38 -2.80
C PHE A 333 -1.40 -35.19 -1.53
N ILE A 334 -0.67 -34.62 -0.57
CA ILE A 334 -0.40 -35.26 0.72
C ILE A 334 -1.47 -34.95 1.77
N THR A 335 -1.65 -35.87 2.72
CA THR A 335 -2.62 -35.75 3.81
C THR A 335 -2.17 -34.73 4.87
N ASP A 336 -3.09 -34.27 5.72
CA ASP A 336 -2.74 -33.37 6.82
C ASP A 336 -1.78 -34.02 7.84
N GLU A 337 -1.84 -35.34 7.99
CA GLU A 337 -0.91 -36.13 8.82
C GLU A 337 0.51 -36.16 8.22
N GLU A 338 0.62 -36.34 6.90
CA GLU A 338 1.89 -36.27 6.17
C GLU A 338 2.47 -34.85 6.14
N ILE A 339 1.62 -33.82 6.13
CA ILE A 339 2.02 -32.42 6.30
C ILE A 339 2.59 -32.20 7.71
N ALA A 340 1.86 -32.61 8.76
CA ALA A 340 2.29 -32.44 10.14
C ALA A 340 3.61 -33.18 10.46
N GLU A 341 3.90 -34.29 9.80
CA GLU A 341 5.22 -34.96 9.88
C GLU A 341 6.30 -34.18 9.13
N LYS A 342 6.01 -33.72 7.89
CA LYS A 342 6.97 -32.91 7.11
C LYS A 342 7.29 -31.58 7.79
N GLN A 343 6.33 -30.88 8.38
CA GLN A 343 6.57 -29.59 9.05
C GLN A 343 7.56 -29.68 10.23
N ARG A 344 7.77 -30.87 10.82
CA ARG A 344 8.81 -31.08 11.85
C ARG A 344 10.24 -31.10 11.27
N THR A 345 10.39 -31.18 9.95
CA THR A 345 11.67 -31.43 9.27
C THR A 345 11.89 -30.60 8.00
N SER A 346 10.90 -29.81 7.57
CA SER A 346 10.91 -29.15 6.26
C SER A 346 11.40 -27.70 6.29
N ASN A 347 11.48 -27.14 5.08
CA ASN A 347 11.87 -25.77 4.81
C ASN A 347 10.65 -24.93 4.35
N VAL A 348 10.88 -23.62 4.24
CA VAL A 348 9.96 -22.56 3.78
C VAL A 348 9.08 -22.97 2.58
N PHE A 349 9.54 -23.86 1.71
CA PHE A 349 8.80 -24.28 0.52
C PHE A 349 7.58 -25.17 0.83
N THR A 350 7.61 -25.97 1.91
CA THR A 350 6.43 -26.73 2.35
C THR A 350 5.41 -25.83 3.02
N ASP A 351 5.84 -24.94 3.91
CA ASP A 351 4.93 -24.01 4.59
C ASP A 351 4.28 -23.01 3.62
N SER A 352 5.01 -22.61 2.57
CA SER A 352 4.44 -21.85 1.45
C SER A 352 3.33 -22.61 0.73
N GLN A 353 3.51 -23.92 0.47
CA GLN A 353 2.48 -24.77 -0.14
C GLN A 353 1.29 -25.02 0.79
N VAL A 354 1.52 -25.11 2.10
CA VAL A 354 0.45 -25.19 3.11
C VAL A 354 -0.34 -23.88 3.14
N SER A 355 0.32 -22.72 3.04
CA SER A 355 -0.37 -21.41 2.93
C SER A 355 -1.28 -21.34 1.70
N LEU A 356 -0.86 -21.93 0.58
CA LEU A 356 -1.64 -22.03 -0.67
C LEU A 356 -2.79 -23.05 -0.62
N ARG A 357 -2.69 -24.10 0.22
CA ARG A 357 -3.76 -25.10 0.48
C ARG A 357 -5.06 -24.42 0.93
N TYR A 358 -4.96 -23.25 1.56
CA TYR A 358 -6.08 -22.53 2.18
C TYR A 358 -6.45 -21.23 1.43
N ALA A 359 -6.49 -21.24 0.08
CA ALA A 359 -6.77 -20.05 -0.76
C ALA A 359 -7.64 -20.18 -2.07
N ALA A 360 -8.62 -21.11 -2.24
CA ALA A 360 -9.53 -21.22 -3.46
C ALA A 360 -11.13 -21.11 -3.51
N ASN A 361 -11.97 -20.91 -2.45
CA ASN A 361 -13.49 -20.94 -2.40
C ASN A 361 -14.17 -19.99 -1.35
N SER A 362 -15.52 -19.98 -1.17
CA SER A 362 -16.30 -19.05 -0.28
C SER A 362 -17.26 -19.78 0.71
N TYR A 363 -18.09 -19.14 1.57
CA TYR A 363 -17.96 -18.16 2.69
C TYR A 363 -19.26 -18.31 3.56
N PRO A 364 -19.28 -18.94 4.76
CA PRO A 364 -19.68 -18.18 6.00
C PRO A 364 -19.32 -18.84 7.36
N TRP A 365 -19.00 -18.08 8.43
CA TRP A 365 -18.88 -18.69 9.80
C TRP A 365 -19.44 -17.93 10.98
N LEU A 366 -19.58 -16.60 10.92
CA LEU A 366 -20.19 -15.87 12.03
C LEU A 366 -21.71 -15.79 11.81
N LEU A 367 -22.31 -16.98 11.77
CA LEU A 367 -23.74 -17.20 11.90
C LEU A 367 -24.22 -16.69 13.27
N GLU A 368 -25.49 -16.28 13.35
CA GLU A 368 -26.16 -15.67 14.51
C GLU A 368 -25.91 -16.41 15.85
N ASP A 369 -25.73 -17.73 15.80
CA ASP A 369 -25.53 -18.63 16.94
C ASP A 369 -24.08 -18.75 17.43
N GLN A 370 -23.09 -18.36 16.62
CA GLN A 370 -21.65 -18.47 16.94
C GLN A 370 -21.02 -17.16 17.44
N GLN A 371 -21.66 -16.01 17.23
CA GLN A 371 -21.28 -14.81 17.97
C GLN A 371 -21.58 -15.00 19.48
N PRO A 372 -20.77 -14.44 20.39
CA PRO A 372 -21.04 -14.53 21.82
C PRO A 372 -22.44 -14.00 22.15
N LYS A 373 -23.31 -14.88 22.67
CA LYS A 373 -24.58 -14.46 23.29
C LYS A 373 -24.24 -13.72 24.58
N GLY A 374 -24.19 -12.40 24.49
CA GLY A 374 -23.77 -11.54 25.58
C GLY A 374 -24.20 -10.10 25.35
N ILE A 375 -23.42 -9.19 25.94
CA ILE A 375 -23.78 -7.76 26.07
C ILE A 375 -23.26 -6.88 24.92
N GLN A 376 -22.32 -7.37 24.12
CA GLN A 376 -21.62 -6.59 23.10
C GLN A 376 -22.49 -6.44 21.84
N ARG A 377 -22.65 -5.21 21.35
CA ARG A 377 -23.28 -4.94 20.05
C ARG A 377 -22.44 -5.58 18.93
N ARG A 378 -23.12 -5.90 17.83
CA ARG A 378 -22.50 -6.50 16.65
C ARG A 378 -21.43 -5.57 16.09
N TRP A 379 -20.24 -6.09 15.80
CA TRP A 379 -19.10 -5.33 15.28
C TRP A 379 -18.53 -5.97 14.01
N TRP A 380 -17.61 -5.25 13.37
CA TRP A 380 -16.88 -5.69 12.19
C TRP A 380 -15.37 -5.49 12.41
N PRO A 381 -14.49 -6.42 11.98
CA PRO A 381 -13.07 -6.39 12.33
C PRO A 381 -12.25 -5.28 11.67
N ASP A 382 -12.69 -4.76 10.51
CA ASP A 382 -11.97 -3.69 9.82
C ASP A 382 -12.20 -2.33 10.50
N PRO A 383 -11.17 -1.46 10.57
CA PRO A 383 -11.32 -0.11 11.12
C PRO A 383 -12.26 0.75 10.29
N ILE A 384 -12.94 1.67 10.99
CA ILE A 384 -13.59 2.80 10.36
C ILE A 384 -12.53 3.87 10.07
N GLN A 385 -12.35 4.28 8.81
CA GLN A 385 -11.38 5.32 8.43
C GLN A 385 -12.05 6.63 7.98
N SER A 386 -13.23 6.92 8.53
CA SER A 386 -13.95 8.18 8.30
C SER A 386 -14.61 8.65 9.60
N VAL A 387 -14.34 9.89 9.99
CA VAL A 387 -14.96 10.55 11.15
C VAL A 387 -16.47 10.82 10.94
N ASP A 388 -16.92 10.80 9.69
CA ASP A 388 -18.31 10.99 9.27
C ASP A 388 -19.03 9.64 8.99
N HIS A 389 -18.44 8.50 9.35
CA HIS A 389 -19.05 7.20 9.06
C HIS A 389 -20.40 7.05 9.79
N PRO A 390 -21.48 6.64 9.12
CA PRO A 390 -22.84 6.59 9.70
C PRO A 390 -23.06 5.49 10.75
N GLN A 391 -21.99 4.80 11.14
CA GLN A 391 -21.96 3.71 12.13
C GLN A 391 -20.74 3.84 13.05
N LEU A 392 -20.24 5.06 13.24
CA LEU A 392 -19.09 5.36 14.08
C LEU A 392 -19.40 5.19 15.58
N SER A 393 -20.68 5.19 15.97
CA SER A 393 -21.03 5.05 17.39
C SER A 393 -20.66 3.66 17.93
N CYS A 394 -21.02 2.59 17.22
CA CYS A 394 -20.98 1.22 17.75
C CYS A 394 -20.46 0.16 16.77
N ASN A 395 -19.64 0.58 15.79
CA ASN A 395 -19.19 -0.23 14.64
C ASN A 395 -20.33 -0.51 13.64
N ARG A 396 -19.96 -0.93 12.42
CA ARG A 396 -20.92 -1.23 11.34
C ARG A 396 -21.74 -2.50 11.52
N GLY A 397 -21.32 -3.38 12.43
CA GLY A 397 -21.93 -4.69 12.68
C GLY A 397 -21.88 -5.62 11.47
N ASN A 398 -22.52 -6.79 11.58
CA ASN A 398 -22.79 -7.63 10.41
C ASN A 398 -24.10 -7.13 9.76
N PRO A 399 -24.08 -6.60 8.52
CA PRO A 399 -25.26 -6.00 7.90
C PRO A 399 -26.35 -7.03 7.51
N LEU A 400 -26.05 -8.33 7.56
CA LEU A 400 -27.05 -9.40 7.44
C LEU A 400 -27.83 -9.63 8.75
N GLU A 401 -27.32 -9.17 9.89
CA GLU A 401 -27.86 -9.40 11.23
C GLU A 401 -28.63 -8.18 11.74
N LYS A 402 -29.96 -8.30 11.85
CA LYS A 402 -30.84 -7.17 12.22
C LYS A 402 -31.17 -7.08 13.71
N ASN A 403 -30.86 -8.12 14.49
CA ASN A 403 -31.20 -8.21 15.91
C ASN A 403 -30.01 -7.76 16.78
N LEU A 404 -30.26 -6.82 17.69
CA LEU A 404 -29.30 -6.42 18.72
C LEU A 404 -29.30 -7.42 19.90
N PRO A 405 -28.19 -7.54 20.65
CA PRO A 405 -28.17 -8.31 21.90
C PRO A 405 -29.15 -7.73 22.91
N THR A 406 -29.87 -8.57 23.64
CA THR A 406 -30.83 -8.14 24.68
C THR A 406 -30.26 -8.22 26.10
N GLN A 407 -29.11 -8.90 26.28
CA GLN A 407 -28.48 -9.05 27.59
C GLN A 407 -27.78 -7.76 28.01
N HIS A 408 -27.93 -7.37 29.28
CA HIS A 408 -27.23 -6.25 29.89
C HIS A 408 -26.37 -6.78 31.05
N ALA A 409 -25.13 -6.30 31.20
CA ALA A 409 -24.32 -6.64 32.36
C ALA A 409 -24.70 -5.73 33.55
N PRO A 410 -25.10 -6.28 34.71
CA PRO A 410 -25.28 -5.49 35.91
C PRO A 410 -23.92 -4.99 36.42
N ILE A 411 -23.80 -3.69 36.66
CA ILE A 411 -22.58 -3.08 37.21
C ILE A 411 -22.95 -2.01 38.22
N GLN A 412 -22.11 -1.81 39.23
CA GLN A 412 -22.32 -0.77 40.24
C GLN A 412 -21.52 0.48 39.87
N ALA A 413 -22.13 1.66 39.99
CA ALA A 413 -21.42 2.92 39.84
C ALA A 413 -20.24 2.99 40.82
N GLY A 414 -19.05 3.34 40.32
CA GLY A 414 -17.79 3.33 41.07
C GLY A 414 -17.00 2.01 41.03
N THR A 415 -17.46 0.98 40.32
CA THR A 415 -16.66 -0.24 40.09
C THR A 415 -15.98 -0.25 38.71
N ASN A 416 -14.97 -1.09 38.56
CA ASN A 416 -14.25 -1.22 37.29
C ASN A 416 -14.98 -2.13 36.30
N ILE A 417 -14.87 -1.80 35.02
CA ILE A 417 -15.13 -2.66 33.87
C ILE A 417 -13.84 -2.83 33.08
N THR A 418 -13.60 -4.02 32.52
CA THR A 418 -12.40 -4.32 31.74
C THR A 418 -12.80 -4.78 30.34
N ALA A 419 -12.32 -4.07 29.32
CA ALA A 419 -12.39 -4.49 27.93
C ALA A 419 -11.15 -5.29 27.53
N TYR A 420 -11.32 -6.30 26.68
CA TYR A 420 -10.24 -7.14 26.16
C TYR A 420 -10.29 -7.15 24.63
N TYR A 421 -9.25 -6.66 23.97
CA TYR A 421 -9.13 -6.69 22.50
C TYR A 421 -8.51 -8.01 22.07
N VAL A 422 -9.26 -9.09 22.27
CA VAL A 422 -8.87 -10.47 21.94
C VAL A 422 -9.78 -10.98 20.81
N PRO A 423 -9.23 -11.49 19.70
CA PRO A 423 -10.06 -12.00 18.61
C PRO A 423 -10.81 -13.27 19.03
N PRO A 424 -11.99 -13.54 18.46
CA PRO A 424 -12.69 -14.80 18.68
C PRO A 424 -11.83 -15.96 18.16
N LYS A 425 -11.69 -17.02 18.97
CA LYS A 425 -11.01 -18.24 18.53
C LYS A 425 -11.80 -18.89 17.40
N CYS A 426 -11.16 -19.16 16.26
CA CYS A 426 -11.78 -19.93 15.20
C CYS A 426 -12.25 -21.30 15.76
N PRO A 427 -13.45 -21.80 15.41
CA PRO A 427 -13.92 -23.10 15.85
C PRO A 427 -12.91 -24.23 15.52
N PRO A 428 -12.80 -25.29 16.34
CA PRO A 428 -12.05 -26.47 15.94
C PRO A 428 -12.64 -27.04 14.65
N ASN A 429 -11.77 -27.31 13.66
CA ASN A 429 -12.11 -27.68 12.28
C ASN A 429 -12.71 -26.55 11.43
N PHE A 430 -12.43 -25.29 11.76
CA PHE A 430 -12.84 -24.17 10.92
C PHE A 430 -11.99 -24.06 9.63
N ASN A 431 -12.55 -24.50 8.49
CA ASN A 431 -11.92 -24.35 7.19
C ASN A 431 -11.98 -22.89 6.72
N GLN A 432 -10.82 -22.22 6.66
CA GLN A 432 -10.71 -20.84 6.20
C GLN A 432 -11.33 -20.66 4.80
N PRO A 433 -11.95 -19.50 4.54
CA PRO A 433 -12.43 -19.22 3.21
C PRO A 433 -11.23 -18.83 2.37
N THR A 434 -11.47 -18.88 1.10
CA THR A 434 -10.46 -19.32 0.17
C THR A 434 -10.68 -18.49 -1.13
N GLU A 435 -11.45 -17.41 -1.11
CA GLU A 435 -11.50 -16.40 -2.18
C GLU A 435 -10.94 -15.06 -1.68
N SER A 436 -10.30 -14.34 -2.60
CA SER A 436 -9.84 -12.97 -2.38
C SER A 436 -10.98 -12.00 -2.68
N LEU A 437 -11.79 -11.70 -1.68
CA LEU A 437 -12.39 -10.37 -1.56
C LEU A 437 -11.44 -9.51 -0.74
N ALA A 438 -10.68 -8.66 -1.43
CA ALA A 438 -10.31 -7.39 -0.84
C ALA A 438 -11.62 -6.60 -0.73
N PRO A 439 -12.08 -6.21 0.48
CA PRO A 439 -13.25 -5.36 0.61
C PRO A 439 -13.00 -4.07 -0.18
N GLU A 440 -13.82 -3.76 -1.18
CA GLU A 440 -13.86 -2.38 -1.64
C GLU A 440 -14.32 -1.54 -0.45
N PHE A 441 -13.61 -0.45 -0.14
CA PHE A 441 -13.84 0.37 1.06
C PHE A 441 -15.26 0.97 1.14
N GLN A 442 -16.04 0.86 0.06
CA GLN A 442 -17.42 1.33 -0.09
C GLN A 442 -18.45 0.19 -0.16
N ASP A 443 -18.04 -1.08 -0.03
CA ASP A 443 -18.96 -2.23 -0.01
C ASP A 443 -19.82 -2.18 1.27
N PRO A 444 -21.16 -2.16 1.15
CA PRO A 444 -22.04 -2.18 2.32
C PRO A 444 -22.09 -3.54 3.03
N HIS A 445 -21.59 -4.64 2.44
CA HIS A 445 -21.65 -6.00 3.00
C HIS A 445 -20.39 -6.86 2.69
N PRO A 446 -19.17 -6.45 3.07
CA PRO A 446 -17.97 -7.29 2.90
C PRO A 446 -18.06 -8.58 3.74
N PRO A 447 -17.20 -9.60 3.52
CA PRO A 447 -17.12 -10.80 4.36
C PRO A 447 -16.01 -10.71 5.43
N MET A 448 -16.20 -11.34 6.60
CA MET A 448 -15.15 -11.41 7.65
C MET A 448 -14.07 -12.46 7.34
N ARG A 449 -12.86 -12.32 7.92
CA ARG A 449 -11.76 -13.32 7.86
C ARG A 449 -11.38 -13.90 9.24
N CYS A 450 -11.21 -15.23 9.34
CA CYS A 450 -10.84 -15.94 10.58
C CYS A 450 -9.38 -16.38 10.44
N MET A 451 -8.46 -15.55 10.94
CA MET A 451 -7.04 -15.67 10.67
C MET A 451 -6.32 -16.48 11.75
N GLY A 452 -6.55 -17.80 11.77
CA GLY A 452 -5.71 -18.75 12.51
C GLY A 452 -5.72 -18.56 14.04
N PRO A 453 -4.58 -18.78 14.74
CA PRO A 453 -4.48 -18.58 16.18
C PRO A 453 -4.56 -17.09 16.56
N GLU A 454 -4.81 -16.82 17.84
CA GLU A 454 -5.08 -15.51 18.44
C GLU A 454 -4.20 -14.36 17.89
N TYR A 455 -4.76 -13.57 16.96
CA TYR A 455 -4.19 -12.31 16.49
C TYR A 455 -4.27 -11.24 17.59
N SER A 456 -3.16 -11.05 18.32
CA SER A 456 -2.99 -9.94 19.27
C SER A 456 -3.12 -8.58 18.59
N TRP A 457 -3.55 -7.56 19.32
CA TRP A 457 -3.54 -6.18 18.83
C TRP A 457 -2.09 -5.75 18.49
N VAL A 458 -1.87 -5.19 17.30
CA VAL A 458 -0.53 -4.93 16.74
C VAL A 458 -0.13 -3.44 16.66
N HIS A 459 -1.06 -2.50 16.84
CA HIS A 459 -0.75 -1.07 16.74
C HIS A 459 -0.24 -0.53 18.07
N SER A 460 0.64 0.45 18.02
CA SER A 460 1.30 1.00 19.21
C SER A 460 1.12 2.50 19.39
N THR A 461 0.54 3.19 18.40
CA THR A 461 0.43 4.65 18.41
C THR A 461 -1.04 5.12 18.36
N GLY A 462 -1.45 5.84 19.40
CA GLY A 462 -2.70 6.59 19.43
C GLY A 462 -3.53 6.38 20.72
N PRO A 463 -4.58 7.19 20.93
CA PRO A 463 -5.30 7.25 22.18
C PRO A 463 -6.29 6.09 22.38
N LEU A 464 -6.65 5.88 23.65
CA LEU A 464 -7.69 4.96 24.12
C LEU A 464 -8.81 5.76 24.77
N LEU A 465 -10.05 5.64 24.28
CA LEU A 465 -11.19 6.47 24.70
C LEU A 465 -12.41 5.63 25.08
N ALA A 466 -12.97 5.84 26.26
CA ALA A 466 -14.24 5.20 26.62
C ALA A 466 -15.34 6.23 26.92
N TYR A 467 -16.52 5.93 26.40
CA TYR A 467 -17.72 6.76 26.44
C TYR A 467 -18.92 5.97 26.97
N MET A 468 -19.90 6.65 27.54
CA MET A 468 -21.21 6.08 27.86
C MET A 468 -22.32 6.87 27.19
N ALA A 469 -23.49 6.24 27.00
CA ALA A 469 -24.73 6.88 26.58
C ALA A 469 -25.93 6.25 27.30
N ALA A 470 -26.86 7.07 27.79
CA ALA A 470 -28.07 6.59 28.48
C ALA A 470 -29.12 6.11 27.46
N CYS A 471 -29.55 4.85 27.56
CA CYS A 471 -30.52 4.27 26.62
C CYS A 471 -31.96 4.77 26.85
N ASN A 472 -32.26 5.28 28.05
CA ASN A 472 -33.61 5.72 28.47
C ASN A 472 -34.74 4.69 28.24
N GLY A 473 -34.37 3.40 28.22
CA GLY A 473 -35.20 2.27 27.85
C GLY A 473 -34.34 0.99 27.73
N PRO A 474 -34.81 -0.04 27.03
CA PRO A 474 -34.00 -1.19 26.63
C PRO A 474 -32.88 -0.75 25.65
N CYS A 475 -31.63 -1.12 25.89
CA CYS A 475 -30.52 -0.72 25.00
C CYS A 475 -30.50 -1.44 23.64
N ASP A 476 -31.35 -2.46 23.46
CA ASP A 476 -31.63 -3.17 22.20
C ASP A 476 -32.65 -2.46 21.31
N GLU A 477 -33.46 -1.54 21.87
CA GLU A 477 -34.37 -0.67 21.10
C GLU A 477 -33.78 0.73 20.83
N PHE A 478 -32.65 1.06 21.46
CA PHE A 478 -32.02 2.39 21.39
C PHE A 478 -31.07 2.55 20.19
N ASN A 479 -31.31 3.54 19.33
CA ASN A 479 -30.38 3.94 18.28
C ASN A 479 -29.59 5.21 18.67
N PRO A 480 -28.26 5.14 18.88
CA PRO A 480 -27.42 6.27 19.26
C PRO A 480 -26.67 6.95 18.09
N GLU A 481 -26.82 6.48 16.83
CA GLU A 481 -26.09 7.03 15.68
C GLU A 481 -26.55 8.47 15.37
N GLY A 482 -25.60 9.40 15.33
CA GLY A 482 -25.84 10.84 15.11
C GLY A 482 -26.46 11.59 16.29
N GLU A 483 -26.90 10.91 17.34
CA GLU A 483 -27.54 11.52 18.51
C GLU A 483 -26.53 12.10 19.49
N LYS A 484 -26.81 13.28 20.06
CA LYS A 484 -25.91 13.99 21.00
C LYS A 484 -26.05 13.42 22.43
N VAL A 485 -25.71 12.15 22.60
CA VAL A 485 -25.96 11.35 23.83
C VAL A 485 -24.70 10.78 24.49
N TRP A 486 -23.55 10.87 23.82
CA TRP A 486 -22.31 10.25 24.27
C TRP A 486 -21.50 11.18 25.17
N PHE A 487 -21.08 10.70 26.34
CA PHE A 487 -20.17 11.42 27.23
C PHE A 487 -18.93 10.57 27.50
N LYS A 488 -17.75 11.19 27.47
CA LYS A 488 -16.47 10.51 27.70
C LYS A 488 -16.30 10.24 29.20
N ILE A 489 -15.91 9.03 29.58
CA ILE A 489 -15.64 8.64 30.99
C ILE A 489 -14.17 8.29 31.24
N TYR A 490 -13.37 8.11 30.19
CA TYR A 490 -11.94 7.81 30.29
C TYR A 490 -11.21 8.21 29.00
N GLU A 491 -9.96 8.66 29.15
CA GLU A 491 -8.99 8.75 28.06
C GLU A 491 -7.57 8.39 28.53
N SER A 492 -6.78 7.80 27.63
CA SER A 492 -5.32 7.82 27.67
C SER A 492 -4.78 8.33 26.33
N GLY A 493 -3.70 9.12 26.38
CA GLY A 493 -3.04 9.71 25.21
C GLY A 493 -1.52 9.65 25.36
N LEU A 494 -0.79 10.59 24.76
CA LEU A 494 0.67 10.61 24.85
C LEU A 494 1.14 10.91 26.29
N LYS A 495 1.83 9.94 26.88
CA LYS A 495 2.50 10.03 28.20
C LYS A 495 3.94 10.51 28.05
N ASN A 496 4.45 11.17 29.08
CA ASN A 496 5.86 11.57 29.24
C ASN A 496 6.43 12.36 28.03
N GLY A 497 5.55 13.08 27.32
CA GLY A 497 5.91 13.78 26.08
C GLY A 497 7.04 14.78 26.28
N GLY A 498 8.13 14.60 25.53
CA GLY A 498 9.34 15.41 25.58
C GLY A 498 10.34 15.01 26.67
N GLU A 499 10.02 14.08 27.57
CA GLU A 499 10.99 13.46 28.48
C GLU A 499 11.93 12.51 27.73
N LEU A 500 13.06 12.15 28.34
CA LEU A 500 14.01 11.19 27.75
C LEU A 500 13.65 9.77 28.18
N ASN A 501 13.59 8.84 27.23
CA ASN A 501 13.53 7.41 27.51
C ASN A 501 14.89 6.89 28.01
N GLU A 502 14.94 5.59 28.35
CA GLU A 502 16.14 4.90 28.82
C GLU A 502 17.34 4.94 27.83
N TRP A 503 17.05 5.19 26.55
CA TRP A 503 18.03 5.31 25.46
C TRP A 503 18.48 6.76 25.20
N GLY A 504 18.00 7.73 26.00
CA GLY A 504 18.32 9.15 25.85
C GLY A 504 17.62 9.84 24.68
N GLN A 505 16.56 9.25 24.13
CA GLN A 505 15.73 9.82 23.06
C GLN A 505 14.52 10.52 23.67
N ARG A 506 14.06 11.64 23.09
CA ARG A 506 12.83 12.28 23.53
C ARG A 506 11.60 11.47 23.10
N ILE A 507 10.65 11.28 24.01
CA ILE A 507 9.35 10.66 23.71
C ILE A 507 8.50 11.68 22.94
N ASP A 508 8.38 11.50 21.63
CA ASP A 508 7.48 12.25 20.75
C ASP A 508 6.21 11.45 20.42
N VAL A 509 5.26 12.04 19.66
CA VAL A 509 4.01 11.37 19.27
C VAL A 509 4.21 10.06 18.50
N ALA A 510 5.33 9.87 17.80
CA ALA A 510 5.64 8.66 17.05
C ALA A 510 6.37 7.59 17.89
N SER A 511 6.70 7.91 19.15
CA SER A 511 7.31 6.96 20.08
C SER A 511 6.23 6.03 20.66
N SER A 512 6.24 4.76 20.28
CA SER A 512 5.36 3.71 20.81
C SER A 512 5.38 3.61 22.34
N GLN A 513 6.51 3.92 22.98
CA GLN A 513 6.69 3.98 24.43
C GLN A 513 5.82 5.05 25.12
N GLY A 514 5.37 6.06 24.38
CA GLY A 514 4.50 7.13 24.86
C GLY A 514 3.04 6.72 25.03
N TRP A 515 2.61 5.55 24.56
CA TRP A 515 1.19 5.17 24.48
C TRP A 515 0.87 3.92 25.30
N ASP A 516 -0.38 3.82 25.77
CA ASP A 516 -0.90 2.60 26.45
C ASP A 516 -1.49 1.57 25.47
N GLN A 517 -1.65 1.93 24.19
CA GLN A 517 -2.46 1.22 23.21
C GLN A 517 -2.13 -0.28 23.12
N MET A 518 -0.86 -0.60 22.84
CA MET A 518 -0.34 -1.97 22.75
C MET A 518 -0.52 -2.77 24.05
N THR A 519 -0.33 -2.13 25.21
CA THR A 519 -0.40 -2.79 26.52
C THR A 519 -1.85 -3.09 26.91
N PHE A 520 -2.73 -2.09 26.88
CA PHE A 520 -4.10 -2.24 27.38
C PHE A 520 -4.99 -3.05 26.43
N ALA A 521 -4.78 -2.97 25.11
CA ALA A 521 -5.51 -3.82 24.17
C ALA A 521 -5.23 -5.32 24.43
N ASN A 522 -3.96 -5.69 24.62
CA ASN A 522 -3.53 -7.08 24.80
C ASN A 522 -3.65 -7.62 26.23
N GLN A 523 -3.53 -6.78 27.26
CA GLN A 523 -3.55 -7.23 28.67
C GLN A 523 -4.89 -6.98 29.39
N GLY A 524 -5.79 -6.19 28.79
CA GLY A 524 -7.07 -5.81 29.37
C GLY A 524 -7.08 -4.35 29.82
N TRP A 525 -7.97 -3.57 29.22
CA TRP A 525 -8.15 -2.14 29.49
C TRP A 525 -9.22 -1.95 30.57
N SER A 526 -8.80 -1.62 31.79
CA SER A 526 -9.70 -1.43 32.92
C SER A 526 -9.99 0.06 33.15
N ILE A 527 -11.29 0.41 33.25
CA ILE A 527 -11.78 1.76 33.54
C ILE A 527 -12.84 1.72 34.65
N THR A 528 -13.02 2.81 35.38
CA THR A 528 -14.02 2.91 36.47
C THR A 528 -15.30 3.58 35.97
N ILE A 529 -16.47 2.99 36.25
CA ILE A 529 -17.75 3.65 35.99
C ILE A 529 -17.91 4.84 36.95
N PRO A 530 -18.24 6.06 36.51
CA PRO A 530 -18.37 7.23 37.38
C PRO A 530 -19.27 7.00 38.59
N LYS A 531 -18.76 7.29 39.80
CA LYS A 531 -19.36 6.83 41.07
C LYS A 531 -20.77 7.38 41.35
N ASN A 532 -21.05 8.61 40.93
CA ASN A 532 -22.35 9.26 41.17
C ASN A 532 -23.30 9.18 39.96
N LEU A 533 -22.95 8.39 38.93
CA LEU A 533 -23.80 8.19 37.76
C LEU A 533 -25.16 7.62 38.17
N LYS A 534 -26.22 8.26 37.68
CA LYS A 534 -27.61 7.86 37.90
C LYS A 534 -27.84 6.41 37.41
N PRO A 535 -28.46 5.52 38.21
CA PRO A 535 -28.86 4.18 37.77
C PRO A 535 -29.74 4.17 36.53
N GLY A 536 -29.59 3.13 35.70
CA GLY A 536 -30.32 2.98 34.45
C GLY A 536 -29.62 2.04 33.47
N ASN A 537 -30.17 1.92 32.26
CA ASN A 537 -29.56 1.18 31.16
C ASN A 537 -28.68 2.11 30.32
N TYR A 538 -27.46 1.67 30.04
CA TYR A 538 -26.46 2.43 29.31
C TYR A 538 -25.76 1.59 28.25
N LEU A 539 -25.33 2.24 27.18
CA LEU A 539 -24.23 1.74 26.36
C LEU A 539 -22.91 2.18 27.01
N ILE A 540 -21.94 1.27 27.06
CA ILE A 540 -20.51 1.60 27.16
C ILE A 540 -19.90 1.42 25.77
N ARG A 541 -19.09 2.37 25.32
CA ARG A 541 -18.35 2.36 24.06
C ARG A 541 -16.87 2.47 24.39
N HIS A 542 -16.09 1.46 24.04
CA HIS A 542 -14.63 1.55 24.03
C HIS A 542 -14.19 1.89 22.60
N GLU A 543 -13.17 2.71 22.46
CA GLU A 543 -12.60 3.06 21.17
C GLU A 543 -11.07 3.14 21.25
N ILE A 544 -10.42 2.51 20.28
CA ILE A 544 -9.02 2.75 19.97
C ILE A 544 -8.94 3.61 18.70
N ILE A 545 -8.15 4.68 18.75
CA ILE A 545 -7.78 5.44 17.55
C ILE A 545 -6.32 5.16 17.25
N MET A 546 -6.04 4.55 16.11
CA MET A 546 -4.69 4.39 15.58
C MET A 546 -4.36 5.55 14.63
N ILE A 547 -3.21 6.18 14.89
CA ILE A 547 -2.76 7.40 14.20
C ILE A 547 -1.53 7.17 13.31
N GLU A 548 -1.19 5.92 13.02
CA GLU A 548 -0.02 5.53 12.21
C GLU A 548 -0.25 5.73 10.69
N LEU A 549 -1.51 5.94 10.29
CA LEU A 549 -1.95 6.16 8.90
C LEU A 549 -2.90 7.35 8.77
N MET A 550 -3.02 7.90 7.55
CA MET A 550 -3.98 8.95 7.21
C MET A 550 -4.87 8.50 6.04
N PRO A 551 -6.21 8.50 6.18
CA PRO A 551 -6.98 8.81 7.38
C PRO A 551 -6.73 7.82 8.55
N PRO A 552 -6.86 8.29 9.81
CA PRO A 552 -6.67 7.47 11.00
C PRO A 552 -7.67 6.31 11.06
N GLN A 553 -7.31 5.25 11.80
CA GLN A 553 -8.12 4.05 11.95
C GLN A 553 -8.86 4.07 13.29
N LEU A 554 -10.19 4.04 13.25
CA LEU A 554 -11.08 4.10 14.40
C LEU A 554 -11.67 2.71 14.66
N TYR A 555 -11.52 2.19 15.89
CA TYR A 555 -12.01 0.89 16.32
C TYR A 555 -12.98 1.04 17.51
N PRO A 556 -14.27 1.33 17.26
CA PRO A 556 -15.25 1.53 18.32
C PRO A 556 -16.12 0.28 18.57
N GLU A 557 -16.24 -0.17 19.81
CA GLU A 557 -17.12 -1.29 20.18
C GLU A 557 -18.04 -0.93 21.35
N CYS A 558 -19.32 -1.28 21.23
CA CYS A 558 -20.33 -1.01 22.25
C CYS A 558 -20.78 -2.26 23.03
N ALA A 559 -21.14 -2.09 24.30
CA ALA A 559 -21.81 -3.11 25.12
C ALA A 559 -22.93 -2.53 25.98
N HIS A 560 -23.89 -3.37 26.37
CA HIS A 560 -25.07 -3.02 27.16
C HIS A 560 -24.83 -3.23 28.65
N LEU A 561 -25.09 -2.20 29.46
CA LEU A 561 -24.93 -2.21 30.91
C LEU A 561 -26.25 -1.83 31.60
N THR A 562 -26.51 -2.45 32.75
CA THR A 562 -27.49 -1.94 33.73
C THR A 562 -26.71 -1.42 34.94
N VAL A 563 -26.60 -0.09 35.02
CA VAL A 563 -25.90 0.61 36.10
C VAL A 563 -26.80 0.69 37.33
N THR A 564 -26.23 0.33 38.48
CA THR A 564 -26.85 0.29 39.80
C THR A 564 -26.07 1.15 40.80
N GLY A 565 -26.70 1.52 41.92
CA GLY A 565 -26.12 2.35 42.97
C GLY A 565 -27.08 3.46 43.42
N ASP A 566 -26.58 4.40 44.22
CA ASP A 566 -27.36 5.52 44.77
C ASP A 566 -27.07 6.86 44.08
N GLY A 567 -26.34 6.84 42.96
CA GLY A 567 -26.02 8.01 42.17
C GLY A 567 -27.27 8.69 41.59
N ASN A 568 -27.19 9.99 41.33
CA ASN A 568 -28.28 10.78 40.75
C ASN A 568 -27.81 11.78 39.69
N GLU A 569 -26.52 11.86 39.42
CA GLU A 569 -25.92 12.83 38.50
C GLU A 569 -25.92 12.28 37.06
N LEU A 570 -26.00 13.21 36.11
CA LEU A 570 -25.84 13.00 34.67
C LEU A 570 -24.93 14.09 34.11
N PRO A 571 -24.21 13.84 32.99
CA PRO A 571 -23.44 14.87 32.30
C PRO A 571 -24.30 16.04 31.82
N GLY A 572 -23.73 17.25 31.88
CA GLY A 572 -24.27 18.44 31.22
C GLY A 572 -24.09 18.41 29.69
N GLU A 573 -24.77 19.31 28.97
CA GLU A 573 -24.72 19.39 27.50
C GLU A 573 -23.32 19.65 26.93
N GLU A 574 -22.40 20.17 27.74
CA GLU A 574 -21.01 20.43 27.41
C GLU A 574 -20.14 19.16 27.33
N TYR A 575 -20.56 18.06 27.95
CA TYR A 575 -19.91 16.74 27.88
C TYR A 575 -20.50 15.84 26.78
N LEU A 576 -21.69 16.17 26.28
CA LEU A 576 -22.42 15.36 25.32
C LEU A 576 -21.95 15.63 23.88
N VAL A 577 -21.71 14.57 23.12
CA VAL A 577 -21.37 14.59 21.69
C VAL A 577 -22.12 13.50 20.92
N SER A 578 -22.06 13.55 19.59
CA SER A 578 -22.63 12.55 18.69
C SER A 578 -21.53 11.77 17.96
N PHE A 579 -21.83 10.53 17.58
CA PHE A 579 -21.00 9.76 16.65
C PHE A 579 -21.89 9.36 15.46
N PRO A 580 -21.58 9.79 14.23
CA PRO A 580 -20.55 10.77 13.85
C PRO A 580 -20.83 12.20 14.41
N GLY A 581 -19.81 13.07 14.36
CA GLY A 581 -19.90 14.49 14.73
C GLY A 581 -19.01 14.97 15.88
N ALA A 582 -18.48 14.06 16.72
CA ALA A 582 -17.54 14.41 17.80
C ALA A 582 -16.10 14.68 17.32
N TYR A 583 -15.76 14.26 16.10
CA TYR A 583 -14.41 14.25 15.53
C TYR A 583 -14.38 14.97 14.18
N SER A 584 -13.26 15.62 13.88
CA SER A 584 -12.94 16.26 12.60
C SER A 584 -11.50 15.90 12.20
N LEU A 585 -11.21 15.75 10.90
CA LEU A 585 -9.84 15.49 10.44
C LEU A 585 -8.89 16.69 10.65
N GLU A 586 -9.44 17.86 10.97
CA GLU A 586 -8.74 19.07 11.37
C GLU A 586 -8.43 19.11 12.89
N ASP A 587 -8.99 18.21 13.71
CA ASP A 587 -8.66 18.10 15.13
C ASP A 587 -7.15 17.81 15.28
N PRO A 588 -6.39 18.54 16.12
CA PRO A 588 -4.93 18.42 16.13
C PRO A 588 -4.38 17.01 16.39
N GLY A 589 -5.09 16.19 17.17
CA GLY A 589 -4.74 14.79 17.42
C GLY A 589 -5.05 13.82 16.28
N LEU A 590 -5.94 14.18 15.34
CA LEU A 590 -6.22 13.38 14.14
C LEU A 590 -5.44 13.90 12.92
N ALA A 591 -5.24 15.22 12.83
CA ALA A 591 -4.44 15.87 11.80
C ALA A 591 -2.94 15.49 11.85
N ILE A 592 -2.44 14.97 12.98
CA ILE A 592 -1.04 14.53 13.12
C ILE A 592 -0.76 13.19 12.40
N SER A 593 -1.78 12.37 12.12
CA SER A 593 -1.58 11.01 11.60
C SER A 593 -0.90 10.97 10.22
N GLY A 594 -1.09 12.01 9.39
CA GLY A 594 -0.40 12.15 8.10
C GLY A 594 1.06 12.62 8.20
N ASP A 595 1.48 13.09 9.37
CA ASP A 595 2.79 13.69 9.63
C ASP A 595 3.58 12.94 10.73
N LEU A 596 3.06 11.83 11.24
CA LEU A 596 3.57 11.13 12.43
C LEU A 596 5.07 10.80 12.33
N TYR A 597 5.49 10.16 11.24
CA TYR A 597 6.90 9.78 10.99
C TYR A 597 7.70 10.85 10.24
N SER A 598 7.17 12.08 10.16
CA SER A 598 7.88 13.23 9.59
C SER A 598 8.66 14.01 10.67
N PRO A 599 9.53 14.96 10.30
CA PRO A 599 10.15 15.87 11.27
C PRO A 599 9.14 16.65 12.14
N LYS A 600 7.88 16.81 11.71
CA LYS A 600 6.81 17.43 12.50
C LYS A 600 6.35 16.52 13.63
N GLY A 601 6.12 15.23 13.39
CA GLY A 601 5.80 14.28 14.45
C GLY A 601 6.96 14.12 15.44
N HIS A 602 8.19 13.95 14.95
CA HIS A 602 9.40 13.87 15.79
C HIS A 602 9.78 15.16 16.55
N SER A 603 9.04 16.25 16.36
CA SER A 603 9.14 17.49 17.15
C SER A 603 7.84 17.86 17.88
N THR A 604 6.84 16.97 17.87
CA THR A 604 5.57 17.13 18.57
C THR A 604 5.58 16.30 19.85
N TYR A 605 5.62 16.98 20.99
CA TYR A 605 5.73 16.40 22.33
C TYR A 605 4.42 16.49 23.15
N ASN A 606 3.37 17.03 22.55
CA ASN A 606 2.04 17.13 23.14
C ASN A 606 1.00 16.57 22.18
N TYR A 607 -0.02 15.91 22.72
CA TYR A 607 -1.10 15.33 21.93
C TYR A 607 -2.45 15.83 22.47
N THR A 608 -3.26 16.45 21.61
CA THR A 608 -4.61 16.85 21.94
C THR A 608 -5.56 15.71 21.62
N ILE A 609 -6.06 15.05 22.66
CA ILE A 609 -7.01 13.94 22.53
C ILE A 609 -8.33 14.48 21.93
N PRO A 610 -8.91 13.83 20.90
CA PRO A 610 -10.14 14.30 20.25
C PRO A 610 -11.39 14.04 21.10
N GLY A 611 -12.50 14.71 20.75
CA GLY A 611 -13.77 14.62 21.47
C GLY A 611 -13.87 15.52 22.71
N PRO A 612 -14.92 15.35 23.55
CA PRO A 612 -15.19 16.18 24.71
C PRO A 612 -14.23 15.88 25.88
N ALA A 613 -14.27 16.72 26.91
CA ALA A 613 -13.60 16.44 28.19
C ALA A 613 -14.19 15.20 28.86
N VAL A 614 -13.41 14.54 29.72
CA VAL A 614 -13.87 13.42 30.56
C VAL A 614 -14.84 13.94 31.63
N TRP A 615 -16.02 13.31 31.71
CA TRP A 615 -16.96 13.46 32.81
C TRP A 615 -16.65 12.45 33.92
N THR A 616 -16.17 12.93 35.07
CA THR A 616 -15.78 12.09 36.22
C THR A 616 -16.95 11.70 37.12
N GLY A 617 -18.09 12.39 37.00
CA GLY A 617 -19.21 12.29 37.93
C GLY A 617 -18.92 12.89 39.33
N GLU A 618 -17.84 13.65 39.50
CA GLU A 618 -17.55 14.42 40.71
C GLU A 618 -18.06 15.87 40.58
N LYS A 619 -18.11 16.62 41.70
CA LYS A 619 -18.63 18.00 41.78
C LYS A 619 -17.54 19.00 42.10
#